data_AF-A0A5R2MZ60-F1
#
_entry.id   AF-A0A5R2MZ60-F1
#
_cell.length_a   1.000
_cell.length_b   1.000
_cell.length_c   1.000
_cell.angle_alpha   90.00
_cell.angle_beta   90.00
_cell.angle_gamma   90.00
#
_symmetry.space_group_name_H-M   'P 1'
#
loop_
_entity.id
_entity.type
_entity.pdbx_description
1 polymer ?
#
loop_
_entity_poly.entity_id
_entity_poly.type
_entity_poly.pdbx_seq_one_letter_code
_entity_poly.pdbx_strand_id
1 'polypeptide(L)'
;MSGEPTAKTDLARSAAKPVTKKATRRRSSGIGVPIARSRFLAIAVAVFVGLGLAWWAATGLEWVKPIFLPSPGSVATQIAKLAADGTLWLDLRASMYRISI
;
A
#
# COMPACT_ATOMS: atom_id res chain seq x y z
N MET A 1 33.47 -0.02 81.72
CA MET A 1 33.45 -1.34 81.06
C MET A 1 32.55 -1.21 79.84
N SER A 2 33.12 -1.42 78.64
CA SER A 2 32.44 -1.47 77.31
C SER A 2 31.92 -0.13 76.77
N GLY A 3 32.26 0.39 75.60
CA GLY A 3 33.09 -0.01 74.46
C GLY A 3 32.83 1.04 73.36
N GLU A 4 33.88 1.45 72.63
CA GLU A 4 33.87 2.47 71.56
C GLU A 4 33.34 1.87 70.20
N PRO A 5 33.40 2.55 69.04
CA PRO A 5 32.32 2.68 68.04
C PRO A 5 32.56 1.82 66.78
N THR A 6 31.54 1.55 65.97
CA THR A 6 31.77 1.14 64.56
C THR A 6 30.67 1.61 63.63
N ALA A 7 31.05 2.59 62.79
CA ALA A 7 30.46 2.81 61.49
C ALA A 7 30.71 1.59 60.57
N LYS A 8 29.81 1.41 59.58
CA LYS A 8 29.89 0.53 58.39
C LYS A 8 29.38 -0.91 58.50
N THR A 9 28.07 -1.09 58.34
CA THR A 9 27.39 -2.24 57.67
C THR A 9 25.89 -1.88 57.73
N ASP A 10 25.19 -1.45 56.69
CA ASP A 10 24.87 -2.06 55.40
C ASP A 10 24.08 -0.97 54.64
N LEU A 11 24.56 -0.23 53.65
CA LEU A 11 24.86 -0.62 52.28
C LEU A 11 23.98 -1.68 51.58
N ALA A 12 22.99 -2.28 52.24
CA ALA A 12 22.16 -3.34 51.63
C ALA A 12 20.64 -3.07 51.66
N ARG A 13 20.18 -1.86 51.98
CA ARG A 13 18.81 -1.44 51.63
C ARG A 13 18.80 -0.59 50.36
N SER A 14 19.60 -1.02 49.39
CA SER A 14 19.36 -0.80 47.97
C SER A 14 18.15 -1.64 47.53
N ALA A 15 17.00 -1.43 48.16
CA ALA A 15 15.77 -2.11 47.82
C ALA A 15 14.98 -1.23 46.85
N ALA A 16 15.21 -1.51 45.57
CA ALA A 16 14.27 -1.34 44.48
C ALA A 16 13.87 0.11 44.12
N LYS A 17 14.71 0.74 43.28
CA LYS A 17 14.17 1.60 42.22
C LYS A 17 13.22 0.74 41.37
N PRO A 18 11.93 1.09 41.17
CA PRO A 18 11.12 0.40 40.19
C PRO A 18 11.65 0.83 38.81
N VAL A 19 12.60 0.06 38.29
CA VAL A 19 13.06 0.19 36.90
C VAL A 19 11.84 -0.05 36.02
N THR A 20 11.39 1.03 35.41
CA THR A 20 10.25 1.13 34.53
C THR A 20 10.48 0.22 33.32
N LYS A 21 10.06 -1.03 33.39
CA LYS A 21 9.95 -1.85 32.19
C LYS A 21 8.62 -1.51 31.54
N LYS A 22 8.61 -0.42 30.75
CA LYS A 22 7.56 -0.21 29.75
C LYS A 22 7.63 -1.41 28.82
N ALA A 23 6.73 -2.36 29.04
CA ALA A 23 6.52 -3.49 28.17
C ALA A 23 6.31 -2.93 26.76
N THR A 24 7.28 -3.16 25.89
CA THR A 24 7.11 -2.92 24.46
C THR A 24 6.06 -3.91 24.04
N ARG A 25 4.79 -3.47 24.05
CA ARG A 25 3.64 -4.26 23.63
C ARG A 25 3.88 -4.57 22.16
N ARG A 26 4.38 -5.79 21.92
CA ARG A 26 4.51 -6.41 20.60
C ARG A 26 3.26 -6.03 19.82
N ARG A 27 3.43 -5.27 18.74
CA ARG A 27 2.33 -5.00 17.80
C ARG A 27 1.94 -6.33 17.19
N SER A 28 0.98 -6.98 17.82
CA SER A 28 0.38 -8.20 17.33
C SER A 28 -0.36 -7.84 16.06
N SER A 29 0.23 -8.22 14.93
CA SER A 29 -0.51 -8.44 13.68
C SER A 29 -1.45 -9.61 13.91
N GLY A 30 -2.54 -9.38 14.63
CA GLY A 30 -3.60 -10.37 14.83
C GLY A 30 -4.42 -10.48 13.56
N ILE A 31 -4.77 -11.71 13.17
CA ILE A 31 -5.82 -11.98 12.19
C ILE A 31 -7.12 -11.38 12.77
N GLY A 32 -7.59 -10.29 12.17
CA GLY A 32 -8.73 -9.50 12.67
C GLY A 32 -8.45 -8.04 12.99
N VAL A 33 -7.18 -7.57 12.95
CA VAL A 33 -6.90 -6.12 13.02
C VAL A 33 -7.33 -5.49 11.69
N PRO A 34 -8.20 -4.46 11.68
CA PRO A 34 -8.59 -3.80 10.44
C PRO A 34 -7.32 -3.33 9.74
N ILE A 35 -7.12 -3.82 8.51
CA ILE A 35 -5.96 -3.45 7.69
C ILE A 35 -5.97 -1.92 7.63
N ALA A 36 -4.89 -1.30 8.11
CA ALA A 36 -4.76 0.14 8.06
C ALA A 36 -5.05 0.60 6.63
N ARG A 37 -5.99 1.53 6.46
CA ARG A 37 -6.44 2.01 5.15
C ARG A 37 -5.28 2.38 4.24
N SER A 38 -4.20 2.91 4.80
CA SER A 38 -2.95 3.21 4.10
C SER A 38 -2.25 1.99 3.53
N ARG A 39 -2.19 0.87 4.27
CA ARG A 39 -1.60 -0.40 3.79
C ARG A 39 -2.46 -1.03 2.70
N PHE A 40 -3.78 -1.03 2.89
CA PHE A 40 -4.70 -1.50 1.87
C PHE A 40 -4.55 -0.68 0.58
N LEU A 41 -4.55 0.66 0.69
CA LEU A 41 -4.38 1.55 -0.46
C LEU A 41 -3.01 1.38 -1.12
N ALA A 42 -1.94 1.23 -0.33
CA ALA A 42 -0.60 1.01 -0.87
C ALA A 42 -0.53 -0.31 -1.66
N ILE A 43 -1.12 -1.40 -1.15
CA ILE A 43 -1.17 -2.68 -1.87
C ILE A 43 -2.02 -2.54 -3.14
N ALA A 44 -3.20 -1.91 -3.04
CA ALA A 44 -4.07 -1.71 -4.20
C ALA A 44 -3.35 -0.93 -5.31
N VAL A 45 -2.76 0.22 -4.97
CA VAL A 45 -1.98 1.03 -5.92
C VAL A 45 -0.81 0.23 -6.48
N ALA A 46 -0.05 -0.47 -5.64
CA ALA A 46 1.10 -1.26 -6.07
C ALA A 46 0.71 -2.38 -7.05
N VAL A 47 -0.43 -3.06 -6.81
CA VAL A 47 -0.93 -4.09 -7.72
C VAL A 47 -1.33 -3.50 -9.06
N PHE A 48 -2.12 -2.42 -9.07
CA PHE A 48 -2.55 -1.78 -10.32
C PHE A 48 -1.36 -1.22 -11.12
N VAL A 49 -0.44 -0.53 -10.45
CA VAL A 49 0.77 0.00 -11.08
C VAL A 49 1.66 -1.13 -11.58
N GLY A 50 1.88 -2.17 -10.76
CA GLY A 50 2.68 -3.34 -11.13
C GLY A 50 2.11 -4.05 -12.35
N LEU A 51 0.79 -4.26 -12.41
CA LEU A 51 0.13 -4.89 -13.54
C LEU A 51 0.19 -4.00 -14.80
N GLY A 52 0.01 -2.69 -14.64
CA GLY A 52 0.16 -1.73 -15.73
C GLY A 52 1.58 -1.69 -16.31
N LEU A 53 2.60 -1.73 -15.45
CA LEU A 53 4.00 -1.81 -15.85
C LEU A 53 4.34 -3.16 -16.50
N ALA A 54 3.83 -4.26 -15.95
CA ALA A 54 4.00 -5.59 -16.55
C ALA A 54 3.37 -5.66 -17.94
N TRP A 55 2.17 -5.09 -18.12
CA TRP A 55 1.53 -4.97 -19.42
C TRP A 55 2.36 -4.09 -20.37
N TRP A 56 2.79 -2.92 -19.92
CA TRP A 56 3.63 -2.03 -20.73
C TRP A 56 4.92 -2.74 -21.19
N ALA A 57 5.63 -3.39 -20.27
CA ALA A 57 6.84 -4.16 -20.58
C ALA A 57 6.55 -5.33 -21.54
N ALA A 58 5.49 -6.10 -21.32
CA ALA A 58 5.12 -7.21 -22.20
C ALA A 58 4.83 -6.74 -23.64
N THR A 59 4.21 -5.56 -23.80
CA THR A 59 3.97 -4.98 -25.12
C THR A 59 5.20 -4.34 -25.75
N GLY A 60 6.09 -3.75 -24.95
CA GLY A 60 7.31 -3.11 -25.43
C GLY A 60 8.43 -4.10 -25.80
N LEU A 61 8.48 -5.27 -25.15
CA LEU A 61 9.44 -6.33 -25.45
C LEU A 61 8.94 -7.31 -26.55
N GLU A 62 7.78 -7.05 -27.16
CA GLU A 62 7.12 -7.92 -28.16
C GLU A 62 6.94 -9.39 -27.70
N TRP A 63 6.86 -9.64 -26.39
CA TRP A 63 6.60 -10.98 -25.86
C TRP A 63 5.23 -11.51 -26.27
N VAL A 64 4.32 -10.62 -26.64
CA VAL A 64 2.99 -10.91 -27.17
C VAL A 64 2.84 -10.18 -28.50
N LYS A 65 2.27 -10.87 -29.51
CA LYS A 65 2.03 -10.24 -30.81
C LYS A 65 1.16 -8.99 -30.63
N PRO A 66 1.54 -7.84 -31.21
CA PRO A 66 0.81 -6.56 -31.06
C PRO A 66 -0.66 -6.62 -31.47
N ILE A 67 -1.03 -7.57 -32.33
CA ILE A 67 -2.42 -7.80 -32.74
C ILE A 67 -3.32 -8.31 -31.61
N PHE A 68 -2.76 -8.99 -30.61
CA PHE A 68 -3.51 -9.52 -29.46
C PHE A 68 -3.39 -8.62 -28.23
N LEU A 69 -2.30 -7.86 -28.09
CA LEU A 69 -2.07 -6.97 -26.97
C LEU A 69 -1.43 -5.66 -27.45
N PRO A 70 -2.24 -4.70 -27.95
CA PRO A 70 -1.71 -3.39 -28.32
C PRO A 70 -1.11 -2.70 -27.09
N SER A 71 -0.08 -1.88 -27.31
CA SER A 71 0.53 -1.13 -26.23
C SER A 71 -0.49 -0.19 -25.58
N PRO A 72 -0.45 0.02 -24.25
CA PRO A 72 -1.39 0.89 -23.56
C PRO A 72 -1.38 2.33 -24.13
N GLY A 73 -0.22 2.79 -24.63
CA GLY A 73 -0.11 4.06 -25.34
C GLY A 73 -0.91 4.09 -26.65
N SER A 74 -0.87 3.03 -27.45
CA SER A 74 -1.65 2.93 -28.70
C SER A 74 -3.16 2.92 -28.45
N VAL A 75 -3.59 2.28 -27.36
CA VAL A 75 -5.00 2.33 -26.93
C VAL A 75 -5.40 3.76 -26.54
N ALA A 76 -4.57 4.42 -25.73
CA ALA A 76 -4.83 5.81 -25.32
C ALA A 76 -4.86 6.78 -26.50
N THR A 77 -3.94 6.64 -27.47
CA THR A 77 -3.93 7.49 -28.66
C THR A 77 -5.12 7.23 -29.56
N GLN A 78 -5.57 5.97 -29.71
CA GLN A 78 -6.81 5.67 -30.43
C GLN A 78 -8.03 6.28 -29.74
N ILE A 79 -8.16 6.14 -28.42
CA ILE A 79 -9.24 6.78 -27.67
C ILE A 79 -9.22 8.30 -27.86
N ALA A 80 -8.05 8.94 -27.73
CA ALA A 80 -7.91 10.37 -27.92
C ALA A 80 -8.26 10.80 -29.35
N LYS A 81 -7.88 10.00 -30.35
CA LYS A 81 -8.20 10.23 -31.76
C LYS A 81 -9.71 10.15 -32.00
N LEU A 82 -10.36 9.08 -31.57
CA LEU A 82 -11.81 8.92 -31.72
C LEU A 82 -12.60 9.99 -30.93
N ALA A 83 -12.09 10.41 -29.77
CA ALA A 83 -12.67 11.51 -29.00
C ALA A 83 -12.54 12.86 -29.72
N ALA A 84 -11.38 13.12 -30.36
CA ALA A 84 -11.14 14.34 -31.12
C ALA A 84 -11.92 14.38 -32.44
N ASP A 85 -12.09 13.22 -33.09
CA ASP A 85 -12.86 13.08 -34.34
C ASP A 85 -14.38 13.25 -34.11
N GLY A 86 -14.86 13.30 -32.86
CA GLY A 86 -16.25 13.56 -32.49
C GLY A 86 -17.22 12.39 -32.74
N THR A 87 -16.79 11.36 -33.47
CA THR A 87 -17.54 10.14 -33.76
C THR A 87 -17.78 9.29 -32.51
N LEU A 88 -16.83 9.25 -31.57
CA LEU A 88 -17.01 8.51 -30.31
C LEU A 88 -18.21 9.04 -29.52
N TRP A 89 -18.37 10.36 -29.44
CA TRP A 89 -19.50 10.99 -28.76
C TRP A 89 -20.82 10.79 -29.50
N LEU A 90 -20.76 10.77 -30.84
CA LEU A 90 -21.93 10.57 -31.69
C LEU A 90 -22.48 9.13 -31.59
N ASP A 91 -21.59 8.15 -31.50
CA ASP A 91 -21.96 6.74 -31.29
C ASP A 91 -22.36 6.48 -29.84
N LEU A 92 -21.63 7.05 -28.88
CA LEU A 92 -21.95 6.90 -27.46
C LEU A 92 -23.33 7.48 -27.14
N ARG A 93 -23.66 8.69 -27.63
CA ARG A 93 -25.01 9.26 -27.47
C ARG A 93 -26.07 8.41 -28.16
N ALA A 94 -25.76 7.82 -29.32
CA ALA A 94 -26.72 7.02 -30.08
C ALA A 94 -27.03 5.70 -29.36
N SER A 95 -26.00 5.03 -28.82
CA SER A 95 -26.16 3.85 -27.97
C SER A 95 -26.91 4.17 -26.68
N MET A 96 -26.58 5.28 -26.02
CA MET A 96 -27.21 5.67 -24.76
C MET A 96 -28.68 6.09 -24.95
N TYR A 97 -28.99 6.80 -26.04
CA TYR A 97 -30.37 7.12 -26.44
C TYR A 97 -31.19 5.87 -26.73
N ARG A 98 -30.60 4.89 -27.43
CA ARG A 98 -31.27 3.62 -27.73
C ARG A 98 -31.54 2.77 -26.49
N ILE A 99 -30.70 2.83 -25.46
CA ILE A 99 -30.89 2.06 -24.23
C ILE A 99 -31.85 2.75 -23.25
N SER A 100 -31.98 4.08 -23.34
CA SER A 100 -32.83 4.84 -22.42
C SER A 100 -34.30 4.89 -22.81
N ILE A 101 -34.63 4.58 -24.08
CA ILE A 101 -35.99 4.59 -24.63
C ILE A 101 -36.58 3.18 -24.65
#